data_AF-A0A9X1TVG3-F1
#
_entry.id   AF-A0A9X1TVG3-F1
#
_cell.length_a   1.000
_cell.length_b   1.000
_cell.length_c   1.000
_cell.angle_alpha   90.00
_cell.angle_beta   90.00
_cell.angle_gamma   90.00
#
_symmetry.space_group_name_H-M   'P 1'
#
loop_
_entity.id
_entity.type
_entity.pdbx_description
1 polymer ?
#
loop_
_entity_poly.entity_id
_entity_poly.type
_entity_poly.pdbx_seq_one_letter_code
_entity_poly.pdbx_strand_id
1 'polypeptide(L)'
;MTEDRRRADIERIMEPLKANMPEAGDFGFEAIRRLGNPVPMLVQNSGGELLQLWLEPFGQDYWLEPGEAVYVTSHGTWNDHPFETVHEPGCLTVWATSFFATVTDREGNEFPPGRRDAT
;
A
#
# COMPACT_ATOMS: atom_id res chain seq x y z
N MET A 1 -10.46 3.39 19.56
CA MET A 1 -9.36 4.38 19.62
C MET A 1 -9.92 5.69 19.11
N THR A 2 -9.79 6.80 19.85
CA THR A 2 -10.34 8.10 19.44
C THR A 2 -9.48 8.73 18.35
N GLU A 3 -10.12 9.47 17.45
CA GLU A 3 -9.49 10.10 16.28
C GLU A 3 -8.36 11.08 16.69
N ASP A 4 -8.55 11.79 17.81
CA ASP A 4 -7.55 12.68 18.40
C ASP A 4 -6.28 11.96 18.84
N ARG A 5 -6.43 10.75 19.40
CA ARG A 5 -5.27 9.96 19.83
C ARG A 5 -4.46 9.45 18.64
N ARG A 6 -5.15 9.02 17.57
CA ARG A 6 -4.51 8.61 16.30
C ARG A 6 -3.73 9.77 15.69
N ARG A 7 -4.29 10.98 15.70
CA ARG A 7 -3.65 12.20 15.18
C ARG A 7 -2.38 12.55 15.96
N ALA A 8 -2.46 12.53 17.30
CA ALA A 8 -1.31 12.81 18.16
C ALA A 8 -0.17 11.79 17.98
N ASP A 9 -0.51 10.51 17.80
CA ASP A 9 0.48 9.45 17.55
C ASP A 9 1.19 9.64 16.19
N ILE A 10 0.45 10.04 15.14
CA ILE A 10 1.02 10.38 13.83
C ILE A 10 1.94 11.60 13.92
N GLU A 11 1.51 12.67 14.59
CA GLU A 11 2.33 13.89 14.76
C GLU A 11 3.66 13.58 15.44
N ARG A 12 3.65 12.79 16.52
CA ARG A 12 4.87 12.41 17.24
C ARG A 12 5.88 11.66 16.36
N ILE A 13 5.41 10.85 15.42
CA ILE A 13 6.27 10.11 14.48
C ILE A 13 6.78 11.04 13.36
N MET A 14 5.96 12.00 12.92
CA MET A 14 6.29 12.90 11.82
C MET A 14 7.22 14.05 12.23
N GLU A 15 7.22 14.47 13.50
CA GLU A 15 8.04 15.59 14.00
C GLU A 15 9.55 15.42 13.70
N PRO A 16 10.20 14.28 14.02
CA PRO A 16 11.61 14.06 13.67
C PRO A 16 11.86 14.05 12.15
N LEU A 17 10.89 13.58 11.36
CA LEU A 17 10.97 13.57 9.90
C LEU A 17 10.94 15.00 9.34
N LYS A 18 10.02 15.84 9.80
CA LYS A 18 9.93 17.26 9.40
C LYS A 18 11.18 18.05 9.79
N ALA A 19 11.74 17.79 10.97
CA ALA A 19 12.94 18.48 11.44
C ALA A 19 14.18 18.11 10.62
N ASN A 20 14.33 16.84 10.26
CA ASN A 20 15.50 16.35 9.52
C ASN A 20 15.35 16.45 8.00
N MET A 21 14.12 16.53 7.51
CA MET A 21 13.79 16.65 6.09
C MET A 21 12.72 17.75 5.92
N PRO A 22 13.11 19.04 6.02
CA PRO A 22 12.16 20.16 5.95
C PRO A 22 11.46 20.29 4.59
N GLU A 23 12.02 19.68 3.55
CA GLU A 23 11.43 19.57 2.21
C GLU A 23 10.79 18.20 1.92
N ALA A 24 10.68 17.33 2.93
CA ALA A 24 9.86 16.12 2.81
C ALA A 24 8.42 16.55 2.51
N GLY A 25 8.02 16.42 1.24
CA GLY A 25 6.68 16.74 0.78
C GLY A 25 5.61 15.87 1.44
N ASP A 26 4.35 16.08 1.04
CA ASP A 26 3.27 15.19 1.38
C ASP A 26 3.56 13.77 0.85
N PHE A 27 3.51 12.76 1.72
CA PHE A 27 3.65 11.34 1.38
C PHE A 27 2.33 10.58 1.50
N GLY A 28 1.20 11.30 1.57
CA GLY A 28 -0.13 10.69 1.51
C GLY A 28 -0.44 10.07 0.14
N PHE A 29 -1.47 9.24 0.09
CA PHE A 29 -1.94 8.54 -1.10
C PHE A 29 -2.04 9.44 -2.34
N GLU A 30 -2.71 10.59 -2.22
CA GLU A 30 -2.89 11.54 -3.32
C GLU A 30 -1.59 12.23 -3.75
N ALA A 31 -0.65 12.46 -2.83
CA ALA A 31 0.63 13.05 -3.16
C ALA A 31 1.53 12.06 -3.91
N ILE A 32 1.53 10.78 -3.49
CA ILE A 32 2.23 9.71 -4.18
C ILE A 32 1.74 9.57 -5.62
N ARG A 33 0.41 9.56 -5.85
CA ARG A 33 -0.17 9.47 -7.20
C ARG A 33 0.27 10.58 -8.16
N ARG A 34 0.69 11.74 -7.64
CA ARG A 34 1.15 12.89 -8.43
C ARG A 34 2.61 12.79 -8.86
N LEU A 35 3.38 11.84 -8.33
CA LEU A 35 4.80 11.66 -8.66
C LEU A 35 5.05 11.24 -10.13
N GLY A 36 4.01 10.73 -10.82
CA GLY A 36 4.09 10.34 -12.23
C GLY A 36 4.70 8.96 -12.45
N ASN A 37 4.59 8.47 -13.70
CA ASN A 37 5.00 7.11 -14.14
C ASN A 37 4.34 5.95 -13.35
N PRO A 38 3.01 5.91 -13.19
CA PRO A 38 2.38 4.81 -12.46
C PRO A 38 2.45 3.51 -13.26
N VAL A 39 2.90 2.42 -12.62
CA VAL A 39 2.76 1.06 -13.17
C VAL A 39 1.83 0.25 -12.27
N PRO A 40 0.59 -0.02 -12.71
CA PRO A 40 -0.34 -0.84 -11.95
C PRO A 40 -0.11 -2.34 -12.18
N MET A 41 -0.23 -3.11 -11.12
CA MET A 41 -0.34 -4.57 -11.12
C MET A 41 -1.68 -4.97 -10.52
N LEU A 42 -2.46 -5.74 -11.26
CA LEU A 42 -3.72 -6.30 -10.76
C LEU A 42 -3.41 -7.52 -9.87
N VAL A 43 -3.89 -7.48 -8.64
CA VAL A 43 -3.93 -8.63 -7.73
C VAL A 43 -5.39 -9.04 -7.59
N GLN A 44 -5.70 -10.30 -7.89
CA GLN A 44 -7.07 -10.83 -7.79
C GLN A 44 -7.08 -12.13 -6.98
N ASN A 45 -7.90 -12.17 -5.94
CA ASN A 45 -8.17 -13.39 -5.21
C ASN A 45 -9.21 -14.22 -5.98
N SER A 46 -8.74 -15.17 -6.79
CA SER A 46 -9.61 -16.12 -7.49
C SER A 46 -9.85 -17.41 -6.69
N GLY A 47 -9.31 -17.50 -5.47
CA GLY A 47 -9.46 -18.65 -4.58
C GLY A 47 -10.78 -18.61 -3.80
N GLY A 48 -11.05 -19.68 -3.05
CA GLY A 48 -12.20 -19.80 -2.16
C GLY A 48 -11.92 -19.35 -0.71
N GLU A 49 -10.70 -18.93 -0.42
CA GLU A 49 -10.24 -18.54 0.91
C GLU A 49 -9.74 -17.10 0.90
N LEU A 50 -9.64 -16.51 2.08
CA LEU A 50 -9.10 -15.16 2.27
C LEU A 50 -7.63 -15.12 1.85
N LEU A 51 -7.25 -14.12 1.04
CA LEU A 51 -5.87 -13.92 0.59
C LEU A 51 -5.25 -12.73 1.31
N GLN A 52 -4.10 -12.96 1.96
CA GLN A 52 -3.24 -11.88 2.43
C GLN A 52 -2.40 -11.37 1.26
N LEU A 53 -2.34 -10.06 1.09
CA LEU A 53 -1.42 -9.34 0.22
C LEU A 53 -0.45 -8.55 1.11
N TRP A 54 0.83 -8.93 1.11
CA TRP A 54 1.88 -8.27 1.88
C TRP A 54 2.70 -7.35 0.96
N LEU A 55 2.69 -6.05 1.22
CA LEU A 55 3.34 -5.04 0.39
C LEU A 55 4.67 -4.60 1.00
N GLU A 56 5.76 -4.97 0.34
CA GLU A 56 7.14 -4.63 0.70
C GLU A 56 7.71 -3.56 -0.24
N PRO A 57 8.68 -2.75 0.21
CA PRO A 57 9.32 -2.73 1.54
C PRO A 57 8.50 -1.97 2.61
N PHE A 58 7.23 -1.68 2.34
CA PHE A 58 6.41 -0.79 3.16
C PHE A 58 5.81 -1.44 4.41
N GLY A 59 5.92 -2.77 4.56
CA GLY A 59 5.41 -3.51 5.70
C GLY A 59 3.90 -3.36 5.90
N GLN A 60 3.13 -3.23 4.82
CA GLN A 60 1.67 -3.08 4.86
C GLN A 60 0.99 -4.36 4.40
N ASP A 61 0.00 -4.82 5.15
CA ASP A 61 -0.85 -5.94 4.77
C ASP A 61 -2.21 -5.47 4.27
N TYR A 62 -2.75 -6.21 3.32
CA TYR A 62 -4.08 -6.05 2.75
C TYR A 62 -4.74 -7.41 2.67
N TRP A 63 -6.06 -7.48 2.81
CA TRP A 63 -6.78 -8.74 2.86
C TRP A 63 -7.90 -8.73 1.83
N LEU A 64 -7.83 -9.65 0.86
CA LEU A 64 -8.79 -9.77 -0.23
C LEU A 64 -9.71 -10.95 0.03
N GLU A 65 -11.01 -10.69 0.04
CA GLU A 65 -12.05 -11.73 0.07
C GLU A 65 -12.06 -12.53 -1.24
N PRO A 66 -12.60 -13.76 -1.25
CA PRO A 66 -12.83 -14.51 -2.47
C PRO A 66 -13.55 -13.67 -3.54
N GLY A 67 -12.93 -13.52 -4.71
CA GLY A 67 -13.44 -12.74 -5.84
C GLY A 67 -13.05 -11.27 -5.87
N GLU A 68 -12.46 -10.73 -4.79
CA GLU A 68 -11.97 -9.34 -4.79
C GLU A 68 -10.67 -9.17 -5.58
N ALA A 69 -10.46 -7.93 -6.01
CA ALA A 69 -9.25 -7.53 -6.71
C ALA A 69 -8.87 -6.10 -6.38
N VAL A 70 -7.57 -5.85 -6.34
CA VAL A 70 -6.96 -4.54 -6.10
C VAL A 70 -5.88 -4.26 -7.14
N TYR A 71 -5.60 -2.99 -7.37
CA TYR A 71 -4.41 -2.55 -8.09
C TYR A 71 -3.34 -2.13 -7.10
N VAL A 72 -2.19 -2.80 -7.12
CA VAL A 72 -0.96 -2.31 -6.51
C VAL A 72 -0.26 -1.45 -7.57
N THR A 73 -0.04 -0.17 -7.30
CA THR A 73 0.58 0.75 -8.24
C THR A 73 1.93 1.20 -7.71
N SER A 74 2.98 0.96 -8.49
CA SER A 74 4.33 1.46 -8.25
C SER A 74 4.42 2.88 -8.81
N HIS A 75 5.03 3.81 -8.06
CA HIS A 75 5.22 5.21 -8.45
C HIS A 75 6.70 5.59 -8.35
N GLY A 76 7.22 6.26 -9.38
CA GLY A 76 8.58 6.80 -9.39
C GLY A 76 9.50 6.13 -10.42
N THR A 77 10.74 5.85 -10.01
CA THR A 77 11.75 5.20 -10.86
C THR A 77 12.02 3.80 -10.33
N TRP A 78 12.15 2.82 -11.22
CA TRP A 78 12.49 1.43 -10.92
C TRP A 78 13.52 0.92 -11.95
N ASN A 79 14.26 -0.13 -11.60
CA ASN A 79 15.23 -0.77 -12.49
C ASN A 79 14.55 -1.89 -13.28
N ASP A 80 13.96 -1.56 -14.44
CA ASP A 80 13.30 -2.43 -15.43
C ASP A 80 12.11 -3.31 -14.94
N HIS A 81 12.00 -3.59 -13.65
CA HIS A 81 11.03 -4.49 -13.03
C HIS A 81 10.36 -3.75 -11.88
N PRO A 82 9.15 -3.19 -12.05
CA PRO A 82 8.48 -2.38 -11.01
C PRO A 82 8.03 -3.23 -9.81
N PHE A 83 7.93 -4.54 -9.99
CA PHE A 83 7.51 -5.49 -8.97
C PHE A 83 8.32 -6.78 -8.98
N GLU A 84 8.49 -7.35 -7.79
CA GLU A 84 8.83 -8.75 -7.58
C GLU A 84 7.72 -9.40 -6.74
N THR A 85 7.45 -10.69 -6.96
CA THR A 85 6.33 -11.39 -6.29
C THR A 85 6.76 -12.74 -5.74
N VAL A 86 6.34 -13.04 -4.51
CA VAL A 86 6.47 -14.36 -3.89
C VAL A 86 5.08 -14.87 -3.54
N HIS A 87 4.77 -16.08 -4.00
CA HIS A 87 3.48 -16.72 -3.76
C HIS A 87 3.61 -17.85 -2.73
N GLU A 88 2.81 -17.78 -1.68
CA GLU A 88 2.70 -18.79 -0.63
C GLU A 88 1.22 -19.18 -0.44
N PRO A 89 0.91 -20.33 0.18
CA PRO A 89 -0.47 -20.69 0.48
C PRO A 89 -1.16 -19.60 1.34
N GLY A 90 -2.21 -18.96 0.79
CA GLY A 90 -2.97 -17.91 1.48
C GLY A 90 -2.27 -16.54 1.55
N CYS A 91 -1.08 -16.38 0.97
CA CYS A 91 -0.34 -15.12 1.01
C CYS A 91 0.34 -14.81 -0.34
N LEU A 92 0.22 -13.56 -0.79
CA LEU A 92 0.95 -12.99 -1.90
C LEU A 92 1.81 -11.83 -1.38
N THR A 93 3.12 -11.98 -1.45
CA THR A 93 4.04 -10.88 -1.16
C THR A 93 4.37 -10.16 -2.46
N VAL A 94 4.13 -8.85 -2.49
CA VAL A 94 4.50 -7.95 -3.58
C VAL A 94 5.56 -6.99 -3.09
N TRP A 95 6.74 -7.07 -3.69
CA TRP A 95 7.81 -6.09 -3.52
C TRP A 95 7.68 -5.04 -4.62
N ALA A 96 7.36 -3.80 -4.25
CA ALA A 96 7.52 -2.68 -5.17
C ALA A 96 8.98 -2.23 -5.16
N THR A 97 9.62 -2.20 -6.32
CA THR A 97 11.03 -1.80 -6.45
C THR A 97 11.22 -0.28 -6.57
N SER A 98 10.11 0.46 -6.54
CA SER A 98 10.06 1.92 -6.52
C SER A 98 10.11 2.48 -5.10
N PHE A 99 10.31 3.79 -4.99
CA PHE A 99 10.28 4.48 -3.69
C PHE A 99 8.89 4.52 -3.04
N PHE A 100 7.82 4.44 -3.84
CA PHE A 100 6.44 4.50 -3.34
C PHE A 100 5.53 3.50 -4.04
N ALA A 101 4.51 3.04 -3.32
CA ALA A 101 3.42 2.26 -3.88
C ALA A 101 2.08 2.64 -3.23
N THR A 102 0.99 2.46 -3.97
CA THR A 102 -0.38 2.63 -3.49
C THR A 102 -1.22 1.41 -3.81
N VAL A 103 -2.22 1.11 -2.97
CA VAL A 103 -3.19 0.05 -3.25
C VAL A 103 -4.58 0.67 -3.43
N THR A 104 -5.25 0.30 -4.51
CA THR A 104 -6.59 0.80 -4.85
C THR A 104 -7.54 -0.31 -5.19
N ASP A 105 -8.84 -0.10 -4.94
CA ASP A 105 -9.88 -0.96 -5.50
C ASP A 105 -10.00 -0.78 -7.02
N ARG A 106 -10.96 -1.49 -7.64
CA ARG A 106 -11.21 -1.39 -9.09
C ARG A 106 -11.79 -0.04 -9.55
N GLU A 107 -12.34 0.73 -8.63
CA GLU A 107 -12.91 2.05 -8.89
C GLU A 107 -11.84 3.16 -8.73
N GLY A 108 -10.67 2.81 -8.21
CA GLY A 108 -9.54 3.71 -8.00
C GLY A 108 -9.53 4.38 -6.63
N ASN A 109 -10.38 3.95 -5.69
CA ASN A 109 -10.36 4.41 -4.30
C ASN A 109 -9.23 3.71 -3.53
N GLU A 110 -8.67 4.39 -2.53
CA GLU A 110 -7.68 3.78 -1.63
C GLU A 110 -8.27 2.53 -0.97
N PHE A 111 -7.57 1.40 -1.11
CA PHE A 111 -7.97 0.16 -0.47
C PHE A 111 -7.40 0.12 0.95
N PRO A 112 -8.23 -0.14 1.98
CA PRO A 112 -7.78 -0.02 3.36
C PRO A 112 -6.76 -1.11 3.73
N PRO A 113 -5.66 -0.76 4.40
CA PRO A 113 -4.74 -1.75 4.95
C PRO A 113 -5.32 -2.45 6.19
N GLY A 114 -4.77 -3.61 6.51
CA GLY A 114 -5.15 -4.46 7.62
C GLY A 114 -6.35 -5.37 7.32
N ARG A 115 -6.58 -6.32 8.23
CA ARG A 115 -7.69 -7.25 8.11
C ARG A 115 -9.01 -6.55 8.40
N ARG A 116 -10.00 -6.74 7.52
CA ARG A 116 -11.37 -6.33 7.78
C ARG A 116 -11.99 -7.40 8.68
N ASP A 117 -12.18 -7.09 9.95
CA ASP A 117 -12.88 -8.00 10.85
C ASP A 117 -14.32 -8.17 10.36
N ALA A 118 -14.70 -9.41 10.03
CA ALA A 118 -16.09 -9.75 9.76
C ALA A 118 -16.90 -9.49 11.03
N THR A 119 -17.82 -8.52 10.95
CA THR A 119 -18.74 -8.18 12.04
C THR A 119 -19.84 -9.23 12.16
#